data_AF-A0A836RF36-F1
#
_entry.id   AF-A0A836RF36-F1
#
_cell.length_a   1.000
_cell.length_b   1.000
_cell.length_c   1.000
_cell.angle_alpha   90.00
_cell.angle_beta   90.00
_cell.angle_gamma   90.00
#
_symmetry.space_group_name_H-M   'P 1'
#
loop_
_entity.id
_entity.type
_entity.pdbx_description
1 polymer ?
#
loop_
_entity_poly.entity_id
_entity_poly.type
_entity_poly.pdbx_seq_one_letter_code
_entity_poly.pdbx_strand_id
1 'polypeptide(L)'
;MTGLAERLRRIKEDSGVPELVNGGFEETLKDDKPQGWYYVRQARVVQSNTAPEGRRYLHMKNEQVGRRAHAFQAVSLDGRQVREIRVSAWVALRGVRPGPSVRTLPQIEVAFFDAKRGPIGSQTLPAGVGTKAWTQRRTRMRVPPNARFGLVAVGLFGSVGEFLVDQVEIRVAGADRR
;
A
#
# COMPACT_ATOMS: atom_id res chain seq x y z
N MET A 1 -15.52 16.07 9.39
CA MET A 1 -14.95 16.78 8.22
C MET A 1 -14.75 15.79 7.09
N THR A 2 -15.78 15.53 6.28
CA THR A 2 -15.65 14.73 5.04
C THR A 2 -15.16 15.67 3.94
N GLY A 3 -13.87 15.59 3.64
CA GLY A 3 -13.19 16.50 2.71
C GLY A 3 -13.54 16.23 1.24
N LEU A 4 -13.25 17.22 0.39
CA LEU A 4 -13.49 17.26 -1.06
C LEU A 4 -13.13 15.95 -1.81
N ALA A 5 -12.15 15.20 -1.31
CA ALA A 5 -11.73 13.89 -1.81
C ALA A 5 -12.86 12.84 -1.83
N GLU A 6 -13.80 12.91 -0.90
CA GLU A 6 -14.93 11.98 -0.78
C GLU A 6 -16.05 12.30 -1.80
N ARG A 7 -16.14 13.56 -2.22
CA ARG A 7 -17.11 14.04 -3.24
C ARG A 7 -16.69 13.71 -4.67
N LEU A 8 -15.39 13.53 -4.91
CA LEU A 8 -14.83 13.23 -6.23
C LEU A 8 -14.80 11.74 -6.58
N ARG A 9 -15.30 10.86 -5.69
CA ARG A 9 -15.54 9.44 -5.99
C ARG A 9 -16.66 9.32 -7.03
N ARG A 10 -16.30 9.40 -8.32
CA ARG A 10 -17.23 9.26 -9.46
C ARG A 10 -17.70 7.82 -9.71
N ILE A 11 -17.03 6.83 -9.12
CA ILE A 11 -17.46 5.44 -9.13
C ILE A 11 -17.64 5.02 -7.67
N LYS A 12 -18.89 5.02 -7.23
CA LYS A 12 -19.33 4.44 -5.96
C LYS A 12 -19.67 2.97 -6.21
N GLU A 13 -18.74 2.22 -6.79
CA GLU A 13 -18.82 0.76 -6.77
C GLU A 13 -18.50 0.34 -5.34
N ASP A 14 -19.53 0.44 -4.49
CA ASP A 14 -19.57 -0.06 -3.13
C ASP A 14 -19.75 -1.59 -3.18
N SER A 15 -18.99 -2.25 -4.05
CA SER A 15 -19.04 -3.70 -4.28
C SER A 15 -18.62 -4.48 -3.03
N GLY A 16 -18.06 -3.79 -2.01
CA GLY A 16 -17.46 -4.39 -0.83
C GLY A 16 -16.16 -5.16 -1.14
N VAL A 17 -15.77 -5.24 -2.41
CA VAL A 17 -14.59 -5.92 -2.92
C VAL A 17 -13.44 -4.91 -3.03
N PRO A 18 -12.26 -5.24 -2.49
CA PRO A 18 -11.13 -4.35 -2.56
C PRO A 18 -10.49 -4.37 -3.95
N GLU A 19 -10.26 -3.18 -4.49
CA GLU A 19 -9.42 -2.96 -5.66
C GLU A 19 -8.56 -1.71 -5.41
N LEU A 20 -7.29 -1.78 -5.79
CA LEU A 20 -6.40 -0.62 -5.79
C LEU A 20 -6.41 0.02 -7.17
N VAL A 21 -6.58 1.34 -7.18
CA VAL A 21 -6.37 2.16 -8.36
C VAL A 21 -4.88 2.44 -8.50
N ASN A 22 -4.33 2.27 -9.70
CA ASN A 22 -2.95 2.64 -10.04
C ASN A 22 -1.91 1.98 -9.11
N GLY A 23 -2.04 0.66 -8.90
CA GLY A 23 -1.11 -0.14 -8.09
C GLY A 23 0.28 -0.34 -8.74
N GLY A 24 0.36 -0.25 -10.06
CA GLY A 24 1.61 -0.22 -10.84
C GLY A 24 2.21 1.18 -11.04
N PHE A 25 1.57 2.23 -10.48
CA PHE A 25 2.09 3.60 -10.48
C PHE A 25 2.37 4.24 -11.85
N GLU A 26 1.73 3.75 -12.91
CA GLU A 26 1.89 4.28 -14.26
C GLU A 26 1.30 5.69 -14.42
N GLU A 27 0.21 5.98 -13.69
CA GLU A 27 -0.45 7.29 -13.73
C GLU A 27 0.11 8.24 -12.66
N THR A 28 0.48 9.45 -13.08
CA THR A 28 1.10 10.47 -12.24
C THR A 28 0.33 11.79 -12.25
N LEU A 29 0.25 12.44 -11.09
CA LEU A 29 -0.15 13.83 -10.93
C LEU A 29 1.08 14.76 -11.06
N LYS A 30 0.88 16.06 -10.84
CA LYS A 30 1.99 17.02 -10.68
C LYS A 30 2.95 16.56 -9.56
N ASP A 31 4.22 16.94 -9.69
CA ASP A 31 5.31 16.63 -8.75
C ASP A 31 5.59 15.12 -8.57
N ASP A 32 5.39 14.33 -9.63
CA ASP A 32 5.64 12.89 -9.67
C ASP A 32 4.87 12.10 -8.58
N LYS A 33 3.69 12.59 -8.17
CA LYS A 33 2.85 11.90 -7.20
C LYS A 33 2.00 10.83 -7.90
N PRO A 34 1.86 9.62 -7.34
CA PRO A 34 1.00 8.62 -7.94
C PRO A 34 -0.48 9.03 -7.87
N GLN A 35 -1.18 8.98 -9.01
CA GLN A 35 -2.62 9.24 -9.07
C GLN A 35 -3.38 8.20 -8.23
N GLY A 36 -4.43 8.62 -7.50
CA GLY A 36 -5.24 7.75 -6.65
C GLY A 36 -4.67 7.49 -5.25
N TRP A 37 -3.40 7.84 -5.01
CA TRP A 37 -2.74 7.71 -3.72
C TRP A 37 -2.65 9.06 -3.00
N TYR A 38 -2.83 9.06 -1.68
CA TYR A 38 -2.90 10.26 -0.87
C TYR A 38 -1.96 10.20 0.33
N TYR A 39 -1.81 11.35 1.02
CA TYR A 39 -0.82 11.57 2.07
C TYR A 39 0.60 11.13 1.65
N VAL A 40 0.94 11.36 0.37
CA VAL A 40 2.25 11.01 -0.20
C VAL A 40 3.34 11.85 0.46
N ARG A 41 4.29 11.18 1.12
CA ARG A 41 5.41 11.80 1.85
C ARG A 41 6.72 11.13 1.49
N GLN A 42 7.71 11.92 1.10
CA GLN A 42 9.06 11.46 0.72
C GLN A 42 9.02 10.29 -0.29
N ALA A 43 8.06 10.35 -1.20
CA ALA A 43 7.79 9.34 -2.19
C ALA A 43 7.50 10.02 -3.52
N ARG A 44 7.99 9.43 -4.61
CA ARG A 44 7.74 9.89 -5.98
C ARG A 44 7.70 8.71 -6.93
N VAL A 45 6.93 8.82 -8.00
CA VAL A 45 6.96 7.89 -9.11
C VAL A 45 8.25 8.12 -9.91
N VAL A 46 8.94 7.04 -10.26
CA VAL A 46 10.17 7.08 -11.04
C VAL A 46 9.97 6.24 -12.29
N GLN A 47 10.34 6.79 -13.45
CA GLN A 47 10.37 6.03 -14.70
C GLN A 47 11.67 5.22 -14.81
N SER A 48 11.55 3.93 -15.15
CA SER A 48 12.69 3.03 -15.33
C SER A 48 12.32 1.83 -16.20
N ASN A 49 13.28 1.36 -17.01
CA ASN A 49 13.14 0.11 -17.76
C ASN A 49 13.29 -1.14 -16.88
N THR A 50 13.58 -0.96 -15.59
CA THR A 50 13.68 -2.04 -14.60
C THR A 50 12.44 -2.16 -13.71
N ALA A 51 11.37 -1.42 -14.02
CA ALA A 51 10.09 -1.56 -13.34
C ALA A 51 9.51 -2.97 -13.58
N PRO A 52 9.09 -3.69 -12.53
CA PRO A 52 8.43 -5.00 -12.66
C PRO A 52 7.18 -4.99 -13.55
N GLU A 53 6.41 -3.90 -13.53
CA GLU A 53 5.28 -3.65 -14.42
C GLU A 53 5.51 -2.35 -15.20
N GLY A 54 5.12 -2.33 -16.48
CA GLY A 54 5.15 -1.12 -17.29
C GLY A 54 6.54 -0.46 -17.36
N ARG A 55 6.62 0.80 -16.94
CA ARG A 55 7.85 1.61 -16.98
C ARG A 55 8.01 2.50 -15.75
N ARG A 56 7.16 2.38 -14.74
CA ARG A 56 7.15 3.26 -13.57
C ARG A 56 7.03 2.45 -12.30
N TYR A 57 7.54 3.00 -11.20
CA TYR A 57 7.37 2.43 -9.87
C TYR A 57 7.39 3.53 -8.82
N LEU A 58 6.88 3.25 -7.63
CA LEU A 58 6.93 4.19 -6.51
C LEU A 58 8.26 4.05 -5.76
N HIS A 59 9.02 5.14 -5.69
CA HIS A 59 10.26 5.24 -4.94
C HIS A 59 10.06 6.04 -3.66
N MET A 60 10.36 5.42 -2.52
CA MET A 60 10.41 6.09 -1.22
C MET A 60 11.84 6.10 -0.71
N LYS A 61 12.27 7.25 -0.20
CA LYS A 61 13.59 7.42 0.43
C LYS A 61 13.44 8.10 1.78
N ASN A 62 14.14 7.57 2.78
CA ASN A 62 14.20 8.18 4.09
C ASN A 62 15.63 8.14 4.62
N GLU A 63 16.16 9.30 5.03
CA GLU A 63 17.53 9.43 5.53
C GLU A 63 17.57 9.65 7.06
N GLN A 64 16.42 9.88 7.68
CA GLN A 64 16.32 10.20 9.11
C GLN A 64 15.51 9.13 9.86
N VAL A 65 16.12 8.53 10.88
CA VAL A 65 15.45 7.55 11.75
C VAL A 65 14.20 8.17 12.38
N GLY A 66 13.11 7.41 12.41
CA GLY A 66 11.82 7.85 12.98
C GLY A 66 10.97 8.71 12.05
N ARG A 67 11.54 9.27 10.97
CA ARG A 67 10.76 9.93 9.92
C ARG A 67 10.14 8.90 8.98
N ARG A 68 8.94 9.18 8.48
CA ARG A 68 8.19 8.27 7.60
C ARG A 68 8.28 8.69 6.13
N ALA A 69 8.39 7.72 5.23
CA ALA A 69 8.12 7.88 3.81
C ALA A 69 7.00 6.92 3.43
N HIS A 70 5.89 7.41 2.86
CA HIS A 70 4.72 6.58 2.59
C HIS A 70 3.77 7.18 1.55
N ALA A 71 2.89 6.33 1.05
CA ALA A 71 1.68 6.68 0.32
C ALA A 71 0.52 5.79 0.78
N PHE A 72 -0.70 6.34 0.81
CA PHE A 72 -1.89 5.63 1.28
C PHE A 72 -2.98 5.57 0.22
N GLN A 73 -3.80 4.53 0.25
CA GLN A 73 -5.02 4.43 -0.55
C GLN A 73 -6.13 3.74 0.26
N ALA A 74 -7.33 4.30 0.23
CA ALA A 74 -8.50 3.68 0.85
C ALA A 74 -9.09 2.66 -0.11
N VAL A 75 -9.44 1.49 0.40
CA VAL A 75 -10.07 0.42 -0.36
C VAL A 75 -11.42 0.06 0.27
N SER A 76 -12.40 -0.24 -0.58
CA SER A 76 -13.66 -0.84 -0.15
C SER A 76 -13.36 -2.22 0.41
N LEU A 77 -13.76 -2.50 1.64
CA LEU A 77 -13.50 -3.79 2.26
C LEU A 77 -14.54 -4.08 3.33
N ASP A 78 -15.59 -4.80 2.92
CA ASP A 78 -16.67 -5.21 3.83
C ASP A 78 -16.42 -6.63 4.36
N GLY A 79 -16.09 -6.72 5.65
CA GLY A 79 -15.82 -7.98 6.34
C GLY A 79 -17.01 -8.95 6.39
N ARG A 80 -18.23 -8.50 6.08
CA ARG A 80 -19.40 -9.38 5.91
C ARG A 80 -19.33 -10.19 4.62
N GLN A 81 -18.67 -9.65 3.60
CA GLN A 81 -18.62 -10.20 2.25
C GLN A 81 -17.25 -10.84 1.97
N VAL A 82 -16.17 -10.19 2.42
CA VAL A 82 -14.79 -10.62 2.21
C VAL A 82 -14.24 -11.12 3.54
N ARG A 83 -13.86 -12.40 3.61
CA ARG A 83 -13.27 -13.01 4.82
C ARG A 83 -11.74 -13.00 4.82
N GLU A 84 -11.14 -13.03 3.63
CA GLU A 84 -9.70 -13.07 3.44
C GLU A 84 -9.33 -12.36 2.14
N ILE A 85 -8.23 -11.62 2.18
CA ILE A 85 -7.62 -10.98 1.01
C ILE A 85 -6.22 -11.52 0.80
N ARG A 86 -5.76 -11.52 -0.45
CA ARG A 86 -4.35 -11.63 -0.80
C ARG A 86 -3.82 -10.24 -1.10
N VAL A 87 -2.67 -9.92 -0.52
CA VAL A 87 -1.91 -8.72 -0.84
C VAL A 87 -0.60 -9.15 -1.48
N SER A 88 -0.25 -8.56 -2.62
CA SER A 88 1.02 -8.78 -3.32
C SER A 88 1.64 -7.48 -3.81
N ALA A 89 2.96 -7.49 -3.96
CA ALA A 89 3.71 -6.43 -4.61
C ALA A 89 5.09 -6.93 -5.04
N TRP A 90 5.69 -6.27 -6.02
CA TRP A 90 7.12 -6.32 -6.22
C TRP A 90 7.81 -5.29 -5.33
N VAL A 91 8.89 -5.70 -4.69
CA VAL A 91 9.66 -4.82 -3.80
C VAL A 91 11.15 -4.92 -4.09
N ALA A 92 11.85 -3.80 -4.02
CA ALA A 92 13.30 -3.72 -3.98
C ALA A 92 13.74 -2.78 -2.86
N LEU A 93 14.90 -3.08 -2.26
CA LEU A 93 15.44 -2.33 -1.12
C LEU A 93 16.86 -1.89 -1.45
N ARG A 94 17.26 -0.70 -0.98
CA ARG A 94 18.67 -0.27 -1.02
C ARG A 94 19.06 0.31 0.33
N GLY A 95 20.07 -0.30 0.95
CA GLY A 95 20.66 0.20 2.19
C GLY A 95 19.67 0.33 3.34
N VAL A 96 18.60 -0.48 3.39
CA VAL A 96 17.58 -0.37 4.44
C VAL A 96 18.17 -0.84 5.76
N ARG A 97 18.20 0.06 6.73
CA ARG A 97 18.63 -0.22 8.11
C ARG A 97 17.41 -0.26 9.03
N PRO A 98 17.32 -1.26 9.93
CA PRO A 98 16.24 -1.33 10.90
C PRO A 98 16.14 -0.04 11.71
N GLY A 99 14.92 0.45 11.93
CA GLY A 99 14.65 1.41 12.99
C GLY A 99 14.49 0.72 14.36
N PRO A 100 14.06 1.45 15.40
CA PRO A 100 13.98 0.95 16.78
C PRO A 100 12.92 -0.16 16.98
N SER A 101 12.11 -0.48 15.97
CA SER A 101 11.06 -1.51 16.05
C SER A 101 10.78 -2.11 14.68
N VAL A 102 10.34 -3.37 14.64
CA VAL A 102 9.87 -4.04 13.41
C VAL A 102 8.75 -3.28 12.71
N ARG A 103 7.95 -2.50 13.45
CA ARG A 103 6.88 -1.65 12.88
C ARG A 103 7.42 -0.47 12.06
N THR A 104 8.71 -0.19 12.15
CA THR A 104 9.37 0.90 11.40
C THR A 104 9.94 0.43 10.06
N LEU A 105 9.96 -0.88 9.82
CA LEU A 105 10.50 -1.48 8.61
C LEU A 105 9.66 -1.12 7.37
N PRO A 106 10.24 -1.22 6.15
CA PRO A 106 9.46 -1.11 4.94
C PRO A 106 8.42 -2.22 4.86
N GLN A 107 7.17 -1.84 4.64
CA GLN A 107 6.07 -2.79 4.55
C GLN A 107 4.89 -2.22 3.75
N ILE A 108 4.02 -3.12 3.34
CA ILE A 108 2.65 -2.79 2.94
C ILE A 108 1.75 -3.19 4.12
N GLU A 109 0.99 -2.24 4.65
CA GLU A 109 0.07 -2.44 5.76
C GLU A 109 -1.37 -2.28 5.27
N VAL A 110 -2.26 -3.17 5.70
CA VAL A 110 -3.71 -3.00 5.55
C VAL A 110 -4.28 -2.78 6.94
N ALA A 111 -4.71 -1.55 7.21
CA ALA A 111 -5.45 -1.20 8.42
C ALA A 111 -6.95 -1.33 8.16
N PHE A 112 -7.66 -1.94 9.10
CA PHE A 112 -9.09 -2.21 9.03
C PHE A 112 -9.84 -1.24 9.94
N PHE A 113 -11.01 -0.80 9.49
CA PHE A 113 -11.84 0.14 10.23
C PHE A 113 -13.29 -0.32 10.28
N ASP A 114 -13.97 -0.02 11.38
CA ASP A 114 -15.40 -0.30 11.56
C ASP A 114 -16.31 0.77 10.91
N ALA A 115 -17.63 0.60 11.09
CA ALA A 115 -18.64 1.54 10.60
C ALA A 115 -18.53 2.96 11.18
N LYS A 116 -17.90 3.12 12.35
CA LYS A 116 -17.66 4.42 13.01
C LYS A 116 -16.30 5.01 12.63
N ARG A 117 -15.57 4.40 11.69
CA ARG A 117 -14.19 4.73 11.32
C ARG A 117 -13.19 4.55 12.47
N GLY A 118 -13.52 3.73 13.46
CA GLY A 118 -12.58 3.31 14.49
C GLY A 118 -11.62 2.25 13.93
N PRO A 119 -10.31 2.34 14.19
CA PRO A 119 -9.37 1.29 13.80
C PRO A 119 -9.66 0.02 14.61
N ILE A 120 -9.76 -1.12 13.93
CA ILE A 120 -10.07 -2.42 14.54
C ILE A 120 -8.95 -3.45 14.36
N GLY A 121 -7.82 -3.03 13.78
CA GLY A 121 -6.61 -3.84 13.63
C GLY A 121 -5.88 -3.54 12.33
N SER A 122 -4.70 -4.14 12.17
CA SER A 122 -3.96 -4.11 10.92
C SER A 122 -3.13 -5.38 10.71
N GLN A 123 -2.81 -5.67 9.46
CA GLN A 123 -1.92 -6.75 9.06
C GLN A 123 -0.92 -6.23 8.03
N THR A 124 0.26 -6.86 7.95
CA THR A 124 1.37 -6.33 7.16
C THR A 124 1.99 -7.38 6.25
N LEU A 125 2.53 -6.91 5.12
CA LEU A 125 3.45 -7.61 4.24
C LEU A 125 4.82 -6.92 4.38
N PRO A 126 5.74 -7.45 5.20
CA PRO A 126 7.06 -6.85 5.40
C PRO A 126 7.94 -7.05 4.15
N ALA A 127 8.70 -6.02 3.78
CA ALA A 127 9.64 -6.09 2.66
C ALA A 127 11.03 -6.61 3.09
N GLY A 128 11.45 -6.31 4.33
CA GLY A 128 12.70 -6.75 4.94
C GLY A 128 13.70 -5.62 5.17
N VAL A 129 15.00 -5.96 5.17
CA VAL A 129 16.13 -5.06 5.43
C VAL A 129 17.26 -5.28 4.41
N GLY A 130 18.25 -4.40 4.43
CA GLY A 130 19.44 -4.45 3.58
C GLY A 130 19.19 -3.95 2.16
N THR A 131 19.93 -4.53 1.21
CA THR A 131 19.78 -4.29 -0.23
C THR A 131 19.26 -5.55 -0.90
N LYS A 132 18.19 -5.42 -1.69
CA LYS A 132 17.56 -6.54 -2.40
C LYS A 132 17.10 -6.07 -3.77
N ALA A 133 17.41 -6.86 -4.80
CA ALA A 133 16.80 -6.70 -6.11
C ALA A 133 15.28 -6.96 -6.05
N TRP A 134 14.58 -6.59 -7.12
CA TRP A 134 13.14 -6.81 -7.25
C TRP A 134 12.76 -8.25 -6.92
N THR A 135 11.89 -8.41 -5.93
CA THR A 135 11.37 -9.70 -5.50
C THR A 135 9.88 -9.57 -5.28
N GLN A 136 9.10 -10.50 -5.81
CA GLN A 136 7.67 -10.54 -5.55
C GLN A 136 7.41 -11.03 -4.12
N ARG A 137 6.59 -10.30 -3.37
CA ARG A 137 6.12 -10.65 -2.03
C ARG A 137 4.61 -10.80 -2.06
N ARG A 138 4.09 -11.74 -1.28
CA ARG A 138 2.65 -11.95 -1.12
C ARG A 138 2.32 -12.47 0.26
N THR A 139 1.13 -12.14 0.76
CA THR A 139 0.58 -12.73 1.98
C THR A 139 -0.95 -12.79 1.90
N ARG A 140 -1.56 -13.62 2.76
CA ARG A 140 -2.99 -13.63 2.99
C ARG A 140 -3.28 -12.90 4.29
N MET A 141 -4.34 -12.10 4.31
CA MET A 141 -4.76 -11.37 5.50
C MET A 141 -6.23 -11.65 5.76
N ARG A 142 -6.56 -12.02 7.01
CA ARG A 142 -7.95 -12.21 7.42
C ARG A 142 -8.63 -10.85 7.57
N VAL A 143 -9.84 -10.71 7.03
CA VAL A 143 -10.61 -9.47 7.18
C VAL A 143 -11.51 -9.61 8.41
N PRO A 144 -11.44 -8.69 9.39
CA PRO A 144 -12.34 -8.72 10.54
C PRO A 144 -13.81 -8.62 10.08
N PRO A 145 -14.74 -9.44 10.62
CA PRO A 145 -16.14 -9.44 10.18
C PRO A 145 -16.86 -8.07 10.31
N ASN A 146 -16.41 -7.24 11.25
CA ASN A 146 -16.90 -5.89 11.49
C ASN A 146 -16.18 -4.80 10.67
N ALA A 147 -15.21 -5.15 9.82
CA ALA A 147 -14.57 -4.19 8.91
C ALA A 147 -15.56 -3.65 7.87
N ARG A 148 -15.48 -2.35 7.60
CA ARG A 148 -16.30 -1.66 6.58
C ARG A 148 -15.47 -0.95 5.52
N PHE A 149 -14.20 -0.66 5.81
CA PHE A 149 -13.23 -0.23 4.81
C PHE A 149 -11.81 -0.54 5.26
N GLY A 150 -10.89 -0.52 4.30
CA GLY A 150 -9.47 -0.69 4.52
C GLY A 150 -8.67 0.55 4.14
N LEU A 151 -7.51 0.72 4.76
CA LEU A 151 -6.47 1.64 4.34
C LEU A 151 -5.24 0.83 3.99
N VAL A 152 -4.85 0.84 2.71
CA VAL A 152 -3.57 0.32 2.27
C VAL A 152 -2.52 1.41 2.43
N ALA A 153 -1.49 1.11 3.20
CA ALA A 153 -0.35 1.98 3.42
C ALA A 153 0.92 1.30 2.93
N VAL A 154 1.65 1.95 2.04
CA VAL A 154 2.94 1.47 1.55
C VAL A 154 4.01 2.44 2.03
N GLY A 155 5.03 1.96 2.73
CA GLY A 155 5.98 2.89 3.33
C GLY A 155 7.18 2.32 4.05
N LEU A 156 8.17 3.19 4.21
CA LEU A 156 9.21 3.15 5.25
C LEU A 156 8.67 3.89 6.47
N PHE A 157 8.29 3.17 7.53
CA PHE A 157 7.59 3.76 8.68
C PHE A 157 8.52 4.24 9.81
N GLY A 158 9.78 4.54 9.49
CA GLY A 158 10.78 5.02 10.45
C GLY A 158 12.19 4.50 10.19
N SER A 159 12.34 3.51 9.31
CA SER A 159 13.65 3.00 8.86
C SER A 159 14.33 3.94 7.87
N VAL A 160 15.66 3.89 7.85
CA VAL A 160 16.49 4.65 6.88
C VAL A 160 16.83 3.75 5.69
N GLY A 161 16.83 4.31 4.48
CA GLY A 161 17.15 3.63 3.23
C GLY A 161 16.17 3.98 2.10
N GLU A 162 16.20 3.18 1.04
CA GLU A 162 15.26 3.29 -0.08
C GLU A 162 14.37 2.04 -0.15
N PHE A 163 13.08 2.28 -0.39
CA PHE A 163 12.07 1.26 -0.62
C PHE A 163 11.41 1.56 -1.96
N LEU A 164 11.59 0.64 -2.90
CA LEU A 164 10.99 0.70 -4.22
C LEU A 164 9.88 -0.35 -4.24
N VAL A 165 8.73 0.05 -4.77
CA VAL A 165 7.53 -0.80 -4.80
C VAL A 165 6.81 -0.62 -6.11
N ASP A 166 6.30 -1.73 -6.63
CA ASP A 166 5.56 -1.77 -7.88
C ASP A 166 4.49 -2.89 -7.84
N GLN A 167 3.50 -2.80 -8.72
CA GLN A 167 2.39 -3.74 -8.86
C GLN A 167 1.76 -4.12 -7.51
N VAL A 168 1.34 -3.11 -6.75
CA VAL A 168 0.65 -3.34 -5.47
C VAL A 168 -0.78 -3.79 -5.76
N GLU A 169 -1.10 -5.01 -5.35
CA GLU A 169 -2.38 -5.64 -5.60
C GLU A 169 -3.05 -6.09 -4.30
N ILE A 170 -4.38 -5.96 -4.29
CA ILE A 170 -5.27 -6.54 -3.29
C ILE A 170 -6.35 -7.32 -4.03
N ARG A 171 -6.57 -8.59 -3.67
CA ARG A 171 -7.60 -9.43 -4.27
C ARG A 171 -8.32 -10.23 -3.19
N VAL A 172 -9.59 -10.57 -3.41
CA VAL A 172 -10.30 -11.52 -2.53
C VAL A 172 -9.63 -12.89 -2.64
N ALA A 173 -9.30 -13.50 -1.51
CA ALA A 173 -8.67 -14.81 -1.52
C ALA A 173 -9.64 -15.87 -2.04
N GLY A 174 -9.23 -16.59 -3.08
CA GLY A 174 -10.05 -17.63 -3.74
C GLY A 174 -10.70 -17.20 -5.06
N ALA A 175 -10.57 -15.93 -5.47
CA ALA A 175 -11.04 -15.46 -6.77
C ALA A 175 -10.26 -16.02 -7.98
N ASP A 176 -9.12 -16.69 -7.77
CA ASP A 176 -8.32 -17.33 -8.84
C ASP A 176 -8.87 -18.71 -9.30
N ARG A 177 -10.10 -19.09 -8.90
CA ARG A 177 -10.77 -20.27 -9.45
C ARG A 177 -11.72 -19.87 -10.57
N ARG A 178 -11.16 -19.46 -11.71
CA ARG A 178 -11.80 -19.53 -13.03
C ARG A 178 -10.76 -19.80 -14.10
#